data_AF-A0A934LR96-F1
#
_entry.id   AF-A0A934LR96-F1
#
_cell.length_a   1.000
_cell.length_b   1.000
_cell.length_c   1.000
_cell.angle_alpha   90.00
_cell.angle_beta   90.00
_cell.angle_gamma   90.00
#
_symmetry.space_group_name_H-M   'P 1'
#
loop_
_entity.id
_entity.type
_entity.pdbx_description
1 polymer ?
#
loop_
_entity_poly.entity_id
_entity_poly.type
_entity_poly.pdbx_seq_one_letter_code
_entity_poly.pdbx_strand_id
1 'polypeptide(L)'
;AAVDAVVDKMKNRIDRYKGRRYGGKGKLAMADVLEAIEVGEEESRIVRTKRFELKPMYAEEAIEQMELLGHDFYIFFNAAAEGINVVYRRQDGNYGLLQPELP
;
A
#
# COMPACT_ATOMS: atom_id res chain seq x y z
N ALA A 1 -2.09 42.46 20.71
CA ALA A 1 -2.77 42.16 19.43
C ALA A 1 -1.83 41.59 18.35
N ALA A 2 -0.60 42.10 18.13
CA ALA A 2 0.29 41.55 17.10
C ALA A 2 0.85 40.15 17.43
N VAL A 3 1.04 39.85 18.71
CA VAL A 3 1.56 38.55 19.18
C VAL A 3 0.53 37.43 19.00
N ASP A 4 -0.76 37.73 19.21
CA ASP A 4 -1.85 36.75 19.12
C ASP A 4 -2.00 36.18 17.69
N ALA A 5 -1.89 37.05 16.68
CA ALA A 5 -1.95 36.64 15.28
C ALA A 5 -0.79 35.73 14.86
N VAL A 6 0.38 35.89 15.48
CA VAL A 6 1.56 35.05 15.22
C VAL A 6 1.39 33.68 15.89
N VAL A 7 0.82 33.65 17.09
CA VAL A 7 0.54 32.41 17.83
C VAL A 7 -0.47 31.54 17.09
N ASP A 8 -1.54 32.12 16.54
CA ASP A 8 -2.54 31.37 15.77
C ASP A 8 -1.96 30.81 14.46
N LYS A 9 -1.07 31.56 13.81
CA LYS A 9 -0.41 31.10 12.58
C LYS A 9 0.57 29.95 12.85
N MET A 10 1.22 29.95 14.01
CA MET A 10 2.09 28.85 14.44
C MET A 10 1.30 27.59 14.80
N LYS A 11 0.18 27.72 15.54
CA LYS A 11 -0.71 26.59 15.87
C LYS A 11 -1.23 25.91 14.60
N ASN A 12 -1.77 26.68 13.65
CA ASN A 12 -2.26 26.17 12.37
C ASN A 12 -1.18 25.46 11.54
N ARG A 13 0.10 25.85 11.70
CA ARG A 13 1.23 25.19 11.02
C ARG A 13 1.58 23.87 11.69
N ILE A 14 1.56 23.84 13.02
CA ILE A 14 1.81 22.64 13.83
C ILE A 14 0.73 21.60 13.58
N ASP A 15 -0.55 21.99 13.54
CA ASP A 15 -1.67 21.07 13.28
C ASP A 15 -1.60 20.46 11.88
N ARG A 16 -1.24 21.26 10.87
CA ARG A 16 -0.98 20.77 9.50
C ARG A 16 0.19 19.78 9.44
N TYR A 17 1.23 20.01 10.24
CA TYR A 17 2.45 19.19 10.20
C TYR A 17 2.30 17.90 11.03
N LYS A 18 1.62 17.97 12.19
CA LYS A 18 1.29 16.81 13.03
C LYS A 18 0.22 15.93 12.39
N GLY A 19 -0.81 16.53 11.78
CA GLY A 19 -1.84 15.80 11.03
C GLY A 19 -1.28 14.98 9.87
N ARG A 20 -0.14 15.39 9.30
CA ARG A 20 0.53 14.68 8.20
C ARG A 20 1.52 13.59 8.67
N ARG A 21 1.95 13.59 9.94
CA ARG A 21 2.96 12.64 10.47
C ARG A 21 2.46 11.67 11.55
N TYR A 22 1.33 11.92 12.21
CA TYR A 22 0.84 11.09 13.32
C TYR A 22 -0.63 10.63 13.23
N GLY A 23 -1.36 10.98 12.16
CA GLY A 23 -2.79 10.69 12.04
C GLY A 23 -3.11 9.75 10.88
N GLY A 24 -2.93 8.45 11.07
CA GLY A 24 -3.61 7.45 10.24
C GLY A 24 -5.12 7.60 10.37
N LYS A 25 -5.79 7.76 9.21
CA LYS A 25 -7.21 7.54 8.91
C LYS A 25 -8.29 8.28 9.72
N GLY A 26 -9.09 9.05 8.98
CA GLY A 26 -10.55 9.03 9.11
C GLY A 26 -11.16 10.24 9.79
N LYS A 27 -11.67 11.19 8.98
CA LYS A 27 -12.96 11.90 9.19
C LYS A 27 -13.25 13.07 8.23
N LEU A 28 -12.38 13.41 7.29
CA LEU A 28 -12.59 14.53 6.37
C LEU A 28 -12.73 14.15 4.88
N ALA A 29 -13.10 12.90 4.58
CA ALA A 29 -13.29 12.44 3.20
C ALA A 29 -14.47 11.46 3.05
N MET A 30 -15.56 11.64 3.82
CA MET A 30 -16.80 10.87 3.60
C MET A 30 -17.85 11.65 2.79
N ALA A 31 -17.83 12.99 2.84
CA ALA A 31 -18.80 13.81 2.10
C ALA A 31 -18.48 13.85 0.60
N ASP A 32 -17.20 14.05 0.23
CA ASP A 32 -16.80 14.15 -1.18
C ASP A 32 -16.72 12.80 -1.92
N VAL A 33 -16.77 11.66 -1.20
CA VAL A 33 -16.75 10.32 -1.80
C VAL A 33 -18.17 9.81 -2.08
N LEU A 34 -19.19 10.37 -1.42
CA LEU A 34 -20.57 9.90 -1.56
C LEU A 34 -21.23 10.36 -2.86
N GLU A 35 -20.70 11.41 -3.51
CA GLU A 35 -21.31 12.04 -4.70
C GLU A 35 -20.83 11.43 -6.03
N ALA A 36 -19.93 10.44 -6.00
CA ALA A 36 -19.30 9.86 -7.20
C ALA A 36 -19.64 8.38 -7.45
N ILE A 37 -20.65 7.81 -6.78
CA ILE A 37 -21.07 6.42 -7.01
C ILE A 37 -22.30 6.41 -7.94
N GLU A 38 -22.11 6.91 -9.17
CA GLU A 38 -22.86 6.36 -10.30
C GLU A 38 -22.30 4.96 -10.53
N VAL A 39 -23.06 3.93 -10.12
CA VAL A 39 -22.72 2.53 -10.38
C VAL A 39 -22.93 2.25 -11.86
N GLY A 40 -22.02 2.75 -12.70
CA GLY A 40 -21.74 2.12 -13.98
C GLY A 40 -21.08 0.78 -13.69
N GLU A 41 -21.55 -0.29 -14.31
CA GLU A 41 -20.86 -1.58 -14.31
C GLU A 41 -19.49 -1.39 -14.99
N GLU A 42 -18.48 -0.97 -14.23
CA GLU A 42 -17.11 -0.98 -14.70
C GLU A 42 -16.67 -2.44 -14.80
N GLU A 43 -16.77 -2.99 -16.02
CA GLU A 43 -16.14 -4.25 -16.37
C GLU A 43 -14.69 -4.22 -15.88
N SER A 44 -14.33 -5.19 -15.03
CA SER A 44 -13.00 -5.30 -14.45
C SER A 44 -11.97 -5.57 -15.55
N ARG A 45 -11.40 -4.51 -16.11
CA ARG A 45 -10.41 -4.55 -17.18
C ARG A 45 -8.99 -4.48 -16.62
N ILE A 46 -8.05 -5.15 -17.30
CA ILE A 46 -6.63 -5.03 -16.97
C ILE A 46 -6.17 -3.61 -17.33
N VAL A 47 -5.98 -2.77 -16.31
CA VAL A 47 -5.61 -1.34 -16.50
C VAL A 47 -4.11 -1.15 -16.66
N ARG A 48 -3.29 -2.09 -16.17
CA ARG A 48 -1.83 -1.99 -16.18
C ARG A 48 -1.18 -3.36 -16.17
N THR A 49 -0.14 -3.51 -17.00
CA THR A 49 0.73 -4.70 -17.02
C THR A 49 2.10 -4.32 -16.47
N LYS A 50 2.51 -4.93 -15.35
CA LYS A 50 3.86 -4.76 -14.80
C LYS A 50 4.75 -5.88 -15.34
N ARG A 51 5.79 -5.53 -16.09
CA ARG A 51 6.85 -6.46 -16.53
C ARG A 51 8.10 -6.18 -15.71
N PHE A 52 8.72 -7.21 -15.19
CA PHE A 52 9.95 -7.11 -14.42
C PHE A 52 10.71 -8.43 -14.52
N GLU A 53 12.03 -8.37 -14.34
CA GLU A 53 12.89 -9.53 -14.33
C GLU A 53 12.79 -10.25 -12.99
N LEU A 54 12.61 -11.57 -13.02
CA LEU A 54 12.63 -12.39 -11.83
C LEU A 54 14.08 -12.76 -11.50
N LYS A 55 14.53 -12.35 -10.32
CA LYS A 55 15.81 -12.77 -9.76
C LYS A 55 15.55 -13.86 -8.71
N PRO A 56 16.36 -14.94 -8.69
CA PRO A 56 16.30 -15.91 -7.60
C PRO A 56 16.55 -15.23 -6.26
N MET A 57 15.65 -15.44 -5.29
CA MET A 57 15.74 -14.91 -3.94
C MET A 57 14.99 -15.82 -2.95
N TYR A 58 15.24 -15.65 -1.65
CA TYR A 58 14.51 -16.33 -0.59
C TYR A 58 13.19 -15.63 -0.24
N ALA A 59 12.32 -16.30 0.51
CA ALA A 59 11.01 -15.75 0.87
C ALA A 59 11.13 -14.50 1.75
N GLU A 60 12.10 -14.47 2.66
CA GLU A 60 12.38 -13.34 3.54
C GLU A 60 12.82 -12.11 2.73
N GLU A 61 13.71 -12.31 1.75
CA GLU A 61 14.16 -11.25 0.85
C GLU A 61 12.98 -10.72 0.00
N ALA A 62 12.09 -11.60 -0.45
CA ALA A 62 10.90 -11.21 -1.18
C ALA A 62 9.94 -10.37 -0.33
N ILE A 63 9.82 -10.64 0.98
CA ILE A 63 9.05 -9.83 1.93
C ILE A 63 9.66 -8.42 2.02
N GLU A 64 10.97 -8.31 2.17
CA GLU A 64 11.65 -7.00 2.22
C GLU A 64 11.38 -6.19 0.94
N GLN A 65 11.48 -6.82 -0.24
CA GLN A 65 11.18 -6.17 -1.51
C GLN A 65 9.70 -5.74 -1.62
N MET A 66 8.78 -6.57 -1.13
CA MET A 66 7.36 -6.25 -1.06
C MET A 66 7.10 -4.99 -0.23
N GLU A 67 7.70 -4.92 0.96
CA GLU A 67 7.57 -3.78 1.88
C GLU A 67 8.20 -2.49 1.33
N LEU A 68 9.40 -2.58 0.73
CA LEU A 68 10.10 -1.44 0.13
C LEU A 68 9.29 -0.80 -1.02
N LEU A 69 8.58 -1.62 -1.79
CA LEU A 69 7.72 -1.15 -2.88
C LEU A 69 6.32 -0.74 -2.39
N GLY A 70 5.97 -1.04 -1.14
CA GLY A 70 4.63 -0.82 -0.60
C GLY A 70 3.56 -1.59 -1.37
N HIS A 71 3.86 -2.84 -1.76
CA HIS A 71 2.91 -3.71 -2.44
C HIS A 71 2.27 -4.69 -1.46
N ASP A 72 1.04 -5.14 -1.75
CA ASP A 72 0.37 -6.16 -0.93
C ASP A 72 0.77 -7.59 -1.31
N PHE A 73 1.42 -7.75 -2.48
CA PHE A 73 1.96 -9.01 -2.96
C PHE A 73 3.25 -8.79 -3.76
N TYR A 74 4.09 -9.82 -3.80
CA TYR A 74 5.34 -9.83 -4.56
C TYR A 74 5.59 -11.21 -5.16
N ILE A 75 5.80 -11.26 -6.47
CA ILE A 75 6.09 -12.48 -7.23
C ILE A 75 7.60 -12.59 -7.40
N PHE A 76 8.17 -13.74 -7.10
CA PHE A 76 9.61 -13.98 -7.15
C PHE A 76 9.92 -15.40 -7.59
N PHE A 77 11.16 -15.64 -8.02
CA PHE A 77 11.66 -17.00 -8.23
C PHE A 77 12.32 -17.45 -6.92
N ASN A 78 11.76 -18.48 -6.29
CA ASN A 78 12.27 -19.02 -5.03
C ASN A 78 13.48 -19.91 -5.29
N ALA A 79 14.64 -19.51 -4.75
CA ALA A 79 15.87 -20.28 -4.88
C ALA A 79 15.83 -21.66 -4.18
N ALA A 80 15.03 -21.82 -3.13
CA ALA A 80 14.94 -23.07 -2.37
C ALA A 80 13.97 -24.10 -2.98
N ALA A 81 12.90 -23.61 -3.61
CA ALA A 81 11.86 -24.46 -4.22
C ALA A 81 12.02 -24.59 -5.74
N GLU A 82 13.00 -23.89 -6.34
CA GLU A 82 13.26 -23.84 -7.78
C GLU A 82 12.02 -23.50 -8.62
N GLY A 83 11.18 -22.59 -8.12
CA GLY A 83 9.88 -22.28 -8.71
C GLY A 83 9.43 -20.83 -8.49
N ILE A 84 8.43 -20.39 -9.25
CA ILE A 84 7.84 -19.05 -9.08
C ILE A 84 6.91 -19.08 -7.88
N ASN A 85 7.15 -18.25 -6.88
CA ASN A 85 6.28 -18.12 -5.71
C ASN A 85 5.75 -16.69 -5.58
N VAL A 86 4.70 -16.55 -4.77
CA VAL A 86 4.11 -15.24 -4.44
C VAL A 86 4.04 -15.10 -2.93
N VAL A 87 4.66 -14.05 -2.39
CA VAL A 87 4.40 -13.64 -1.00
C VAL A 87 3.32 -12.56 -0.99
N TYR A 88 2.44 -12.59 0.00
CA TYR A 88 1.37 -11.61 0.14
C TYR A 88 1.07 -11.28 1.60
N ARG A 89 0.51 -10.10 1.84
CA ARG A 89 0.05 -9.67 3.16
C ARG A 89 -1.34 -10.22 3.46
N ARG A 90 -1.48 -10.91 4.59
CA ARG A 90 -2.77 -11.42 5.09
C ARG A 90 -3.51 -10.32 5.87
N GLN A 91 -4.81 -10.53 6.09
CA GLN A 91 -5.66 -9.60 6.83
C GLN A 91 -5.28 -9.48 8.32
N ASP A 92 -4.65 -10.50 8.89
CA ASP A 92 -4.15 -10.53 10.27
C ASP A 92 -2.77 -9.84 10.43
N GLY A 93 -2.22 -9.28 9.35
CA GLY A 93 -0.91 -8.61 9.33
C GLY A 93 0.28 -9.55 9.17
N ASN A 94 0.05 -10.87 9.09
CA ASN A 94 1.10 -11.84 8.79
C ASN A 94 1.34 -11.98 7.28
N TYR A 95 2.37 -12.74 6.92
CA TYR A 95 2.67 -13.06 5.53
C TYR A 95 2.13 -14.44 5.15
N GLY A 96 1.65 -14.57 3.91
CA GLY A 96 1.32 -15.83 3.28
C GLY A 96 2.23 -16.09 2.08
N LEU A 97 2.48 -17.37 1.79
CA LEU A 97 3.27 -17.82 0.64
C LEU A 97 2.39 -18.70 -0.26
N LEU A 98 2.33 -18.36 -1.55
CA LEU A 98 1.70 -19.18 -2.59
C LEU A 98 2.80 -19.86 -3.41
N GLN A 99 2.67 -21.18 -3.57
CA GLN A 99 3.55 -22.02 -4.37
C GLN A 99 2.70 -22.73 -5.43
N PRO A 100 2.76 -22.32 -6.70
CA PRO A 100 2.06 -22.98 -7.79
C PRO A 100 2.76 -24.29 -8.14
N GLU A 101 2.00 -25.37 -8.16
CA GLU A 101 2.42 -26.67 -8.67
C GLU A 101 1.66 -26.94 -9.97
N LEU A 102 2.37 -27.42 -10.99
CA LEU A 102 1.73 -27.93 -12.20
C LEU A 102 1.37 -29.41 -11.94
N PRO A 103 0.13 -29.84 -12.27
CA PRO A 103 -0.27 -31.23 -12.14
C PRO A 103 0.45 -32.16 -13.12
#